data_AF-A0A5B7FGB7-F1
#
_entry.id   AF-A0A5B7FGB7-F1
#
_cell.length_a   1.000
_cell.length_b   1.000
_cell.length_c   1.000
_cell.angle_alpha   90.00
_cell.angle_beta   90.00
_cell.angle_gamma   90.00
#
_symmetry.space_group_name_H-M   'P 1'
#
loop_
_entity.id
_entity.type
_entity.pdbx_description
1 polymer ?
#
loop_
_entity_poly.entity_id
_entity_poly.type
_entity_poly.pdbx_seq_one_letter_code
_entity_poly.pdbx_strand_id
1 'polypeptide(L)'
;MYRQVPLTVLLDRIESKAFHLINFPLLTDCLRSLSHLWRAASLVVFYYPANCMPPLLLRPRCTRLSSFFHPYSVQLSNARVNQYSQSFTPFSAKPWNFLPVSVFPTSYGLT
;
A
#
# COMPACT_ATOMS: atom_id res chain seq x y z
N MET A 1 9.61 -21.59 -15.44
CA MET A 1 9.56 -20.18 -15.01
C MET A 1 8.13 -19.80 -14.66
N TYR A 2 7.75 -19.75 -13.38
CA TYR A 2 6.42 -19.29 -12.98
C TYR A 2 6.35 -17.77 -13.09
N ARG A 3 5.46 -17.26 -13.96
CA ARG A 3 5.22 -15.83 -14.13
C ARG A 3 4.48 -15.34 -12.88
N GLN A 4 5.17 -14.63 -11.99
CA GLN A 4 4.61 -14.16 -10.73
C GLN A 4 3.60 -13.03 -11.02
N VAL A 5 2.32 -13.32 -10.85
CA VAL A 5 1.23 -12.37 -11.10
C VAL A 5 1.11 -11.40 -9.92
N PRO A 6 1.03 -10.08 -10.14
CA PRO A 6 0.84 -9.12 -9.07
C PRO A 6 -0.45 -9.41 -8.29
N LEU A 7 -0.41 -9.26 -6.96
CA LEU A 7 -1.56 -9.54 -6.08
C LEU A 7 -2.83 -8.77 -6.49
N THR A 8 -2.68 -7.51 -6.92
CA THR A 8 -3.82 -6.69 -7.39
C THR A 8 -4.52 -7.29 -8.60
N VAL A 9 -3.75 -7.82 -9.56
CA VAL A 9 -4.28 -8.47 -10.77
C VAL A 9 -5.03 -9.76 -10.42
N LEU A 10 -4.57 -10.48 -9.39
CA LEU A 10 -5.28 -11.66 -8.90
C LEU A 10 -6.60 -11.28 -8.24
N LEU A 11 -6.61 -10.21 -7.44
CA LEU A 11 -7.82 -9.71 -6.79
C LEU A 11 -8.86 -9.25 -7.83
N ASP A 12 -8.45 -8.47 -8.84
CA ASP A 12 -9.35 -8.02 -9.91
C ASP A 12 -9.92 -9.21 -10.70
N ARG A 13 -9.15 -10.29 -10.87
CA ARG A 13 -9.65 -11.53 -11.50
C ARG A 13 -10.66 -12.27 -10.64
N ILE A 14 -10.46 -12.31 -9.32
CA ILE A 14 -11.40 -12.93 -8.38
C ILE A 14 -12.70 -12.13 -8.36
N GLU A 15 -12.60 -10.80 -8.29
CA GLU A 15 -13.73 -9.88 -8.35
C GLU A 15 -14.53 -10.04 -9.64
N SER A 16 -13.87 -10.05 -10.80
CA SER A 16 -14.53 -10.26 -12.09
C SER A 16 -15.29 -11.58 -12.17
N LYS A 17 -14.73 -12.67 -11.61
CA LYS A 17 -15.43 -13.96 -11.52
C LYS A 17 -16.64 -13.91 -10.59
N ALA A 18 -16.52 -13.22 -9.45
CA ALA A 18 -17.61 -13.06 -8.51
C ALA A 18 -18.77 -12.24 -9.12
N PHE A 19 -18.47 -11.15 -9.82
CA PHE A 19 -19.47 -10.35 -10.53
C PHE A 19 -20.21 -11.16 -11.60
N HIS A 20 -19.48 -11.99 -12.34
CA HIS A 20 -20.08 -12.87 -13.33
C HIS A 20 -21.01 -13.91 -12.70
N LEU A 21 -20.66 -14.46 -11.53
CA LEU A 21 -21.50 -15.41 -10.79
C LEU A 21 -22.78 -14.77 -10.24
N ILE A 22 -22.70 -13.54 -9.74
CA ILE A 22 -23.85 -12.81 -9.18
C ILE A 22 -24.78 -12.33 -10.30
N ASN A 23 -24.22 -11.94 -11.44
CA ASN A 23 -24.95 -11.51 -12.65
C ASN A 23 -25.99 -10.40 -12.39
N PHE A 24 -25.66 -9.45 -11.52
CA PHE A 24 -26.55 -8.35 -11.15
C PHE A 24 -25.81 -6.99 -11.22
N PRO A 25 -25.75 -6.35 -12.41
CA PRO A 25 -24.94 -5.16 -12.66
C PRO A 25 -25.24 -3.98 -11.72
N LEU A 26 -26.52 -3.81 -11.36
CA LEU A 26 -26.99 -2.74 -10.48
C LEU A 26 -26.37 -2.78 -9.08
N LEU A 27 -25.96 -3.96 -8.61
CA LEU A 27 -25.27 -4.10 -7.32
C LEU A 27 -23.76 -3.93 -7.47
N THR A 28 -23.19 -4.33 -8.61
CA THR A 28 -21.74 -4.43 -8.79
C THR A 28 -21.12 -3.13 -9.28
N ASP A 29 -21.85 -2.30 -10.04
CA ASP A 29 -21.32 -1.07 -10.64
C ASP A 29 -20.96 0.01 -9.60
N CYS A 30 -21.60 -0.03 -8.43
CA CYS A 30 -21.34 0.92 -7.34
C CYS A 30 -20.21 0.48 -6.40
N LEU A 31 -19.67 -0.73 -6.57
CA LEU A 31 -18.64 -1.27 -5.68
C LEU A 31 -17.26 -0.71 -6.06
N ARG A 32 -16.47 -0.37 -5.05
CA ARG A 32 -15.04 -0.09 -5.24
C ARG A 32 -14.32 -1.39 -5.54
N SER A 33 -13.35 -1.35 -6.46
CA SER A 33 -12.57 -2.53 -6.80
C SER A 33 -11.93 -3.17 -5.58
N LEU A 34 -11.86 -4.49 -5.56
CA LEU A 34 -11.25 -5.26 -4.49
C LEU A 34 -9.77 -4.90 -4.34
N SER A 35 -9.09 -4.63 -5.47
CA SER A 35 -7.72 -4.11 -5.47
C SER A 35 -7.60 -2.76 -4.75
N HIS A 36 -8.57 -1.86 -4.90
CA HIS A 36 -8.59 -0.59 -4.20
C HIS A 36 -8.82 -0.77 -2.70
N LEU A 37 -9.77 -1.62 -2.31
CA LEU A 37 -10.04 -1.93 -0.91
C LEU A 37 -8.84 -2.59 -0.23
N TRP A 38 -8.17 -3.52 -0.91
CA TRP A 38 -6.96 -4.15 -0.39
C TRP A 38 -5.83 -3.15 -0.18
N ARG A 39 -5.61 -2.22 -1.12
CA ARG A 39 -4.61 -1.15 -0.96
C ARG A 39 -4.92 -0.31 0.27
N ALA A 40 -6.16 0.13 0.46
CA ALA A 40 -6.56 0.89 1.63
C ALA A 40 -6.37 0.10 2.93
N ALA A 41 -6.80 -1.17 2.97
CA ALA A 41 -6.63 -2.04 4.13
C ALA A 41 -5.15 -2.30 4.47
N SER A 42 -4.29 -2.48 3.46
CA SER A 42 -2.85 -2.69 3.67
C SER A 42 -2.15 -1.49 4.32
N LEU A 43 -2.71 -0.28 4.15
CA LEU A 43 -2.18 0.94 4.74
C LEU A 43 -2.57 1.10 6.22
N VAL A 44 -3.64 0.44 6.68
CA VAL A 44 -4.09 0.49 8.08
C VAL A 44 -2.99 0.02 9.05
N VAL A 45 -2.15 -0.93 8.61
CA VAL A 45 -1.03 -1.44 9.41
C VAL A 45 0.01 -0.37 9.75
N PHE A 46 0.10 0.71 8.97
CA PHE A 46 0.99 1.83 9.27
C PHE A 46 0.34 2.89 10.17
N TYR A 47 -0.99 2.87 10.31
CA TYR A 47 -1.71 3.78 11.21
C TYR A 47 -1.68 3.31 12.65
N TYR A 48 -1.71 2.00 12.87
CA TYR A 48 -1.62 1.42 14.21
C TYR A 48 -0.19 0.94 14.44
N PRO A 49 0.56 1.54 15.38
CA PRO A 49 1.91 1.10 15.72
C PRO A 49 1.84 -0.26 16.41
N ALA A 50 1.66 -1.32 15.64
CA ALA A 50 2.08 -2.65 16.05
C ALA A 50 3.61 -2.67 16.02
N ASN A 51 4.24 -3.49 16.87
CA ASN A 51 5.69 -3.70 16.97
C ASN A 51 6.39 -4.14 15.64
N CYS A 52 5.69 -4.09 14.51
CA CYS A 52 6.14 -4.48 13.18
C CYS A 52 6.22 -3.31 12.20
N MET A 53 6.11 -2.05 12.64
CA MET A 53 6.30 -0.91 11.75
C MET A 53 7.76 -0.84 11.24
N PRO A 54 7.98 -0.71 9.92
CA PRO A 54 9.31 -0.47 9.40
C PRO A 54 9.83 0.90 9.90
N PRO A 55 11.15 1.04 10.05
CA PRO A 55 11.74 2.27 10.57
C PRO A 55 11.38 3.47 9.69
N LEU A 56 11.17 4.62 10.34
CA LEU A 56 10.97 5.89 9.65
C LEU A 56 12.20 6.24 8.81
N LEU A 57 11.96 6.87 7.66
CA LEU A 57 13.02 7.28 6.74
C LEU A 57 13.71 8.54 7.29
N LEU A 58 14.73 8.34 8.12
CA LEU A 58 15.58 9.43 8.59
C LEU A 58 16.52 9.88 7.46
N ARG A 59 16.39 11.14 7.03
CA ARG A 59 17.31 11.74 6.05
C ARG A 59 18.20 12.79 6.72
N PRO A 60 19.51 12.54 6.83
CA PRO A 60 20.44 13.50 7.42
C PRO A 60 20.74 14.71 6.53
N ARG A 61 20.32 14.68 5.25
CA ARG A 61 20.52 15.78 4.30
C ARG A 61 19.26 16.02 3.48
N CYS A 62 18.90 17.29 3.32
CA CYS A 62 17.86 17.72 2.40
C CYS A 62 18.40 17.76 0.96
N THR A 63 17.93 16.83 0.12
CA THR A 63 18.20 16.82 -1.33
C THR A 63 16.93 17.16 -2.11
N ARG A 64 17.02 17.47 -3.41
CA ARG A 64 15.82 17.72 -4.25
C ARG A 64 14.80 16.58 -4.16
N LEU A 65 15.27 15.34 -4.04
CA LEU A 65 14.40 14.18 -3.86
C LEU A 65 13.74 14.15 -2.49
N SER A 66 14.37 14.68 -1.44
CA SER A 66 13.78 14.71 -0.09
C SER A 66 12.53 15.59 0.01
N SER A 67 12.44 16.64 -0.81
CA SER A 67 11.27 17.54 -0.86
C SER A 67 9.99 16.86 -1.34
N PHE A 68 10.09 15.68 -1.97
CA PHE A 68 8.94 14.89 -2.42
C PHE A 68 8.41 13.91 -1.35
N PHE A 69 9.11 13.76 -0.22
CA PHE A 69 8.71 12.84 0.84
C PHE A 69 8.05 13.58 1.99
N HIS A 70 7.09 12.95 2.63
CA HIS A 70 6.45 13.47 3.83
C HIS A 70 7.21 13.03 5.10
N PRO A 71 7.00 13.72 6.24
CA PRO A 71 7.70 13.41 7.50
C PRO A 71 7.54 11.97 7.99
N TYR A 72 6.42 11.33 7.63
CA TYR A 72 6.07 9.97 8.05
C TYR A 72 6.48 8.89 7.04
N SER A 73 7.29 9.23 6.02
CA SER A 73 7.73 8.24 5.05
C SER A 73 8.59 7.17 5.74
N VAL A 74 8.39 5.91 5.37
CA VAL A 74 9.11 4.76 5.92
C VAL A 74 10.27 4.34 5.01
N GLN A 75 11.30 3.78 5.61
CA GLN A 75 12.46 3.31 4.87
C GLN A 75 12.13 2.03 4.10
N LEU A 76 12.20 2.12 2.78
CA LEU A 76 12.11 0.97 1.89
C LEU A 76 13.52 0.36 1.74
N SER A 77 13.69 -0.89 2.16
CA SER A 77 14.88 -1.66 1.82
C SER A 77 14.87 -1.97 0.32
N ASN A 78 16.00 -1.72 -0.35
CA ASN A 78 16.16 -2.09 -1.75
C ASN A 78 16.21 -3.61 -1.86
N ALA A 79 15.06 -4.19 -2.16
CA ALA A 79 14.90 -5.60 -2.43
C ALA A 79 15.79 -6.03 -3.60
N ARG A 80 16.83 -6.84 -3.34
CA ARG A 80 17.63 -7.45 -4.42
C ARG A 80 16.88 -8.57 -5.15
N VAL A 81 15.82 -9.11 -4.55
CA VAL A 81 15.03 -10.22 -5.06
C VAL A 81 13.57 -9.79 -5.22
N ASN A 82 12.96 -10.12 -6.37
CA ASN A 82 11.56 -9.79 -6.68
C ASN A 82 10.56 -10.35 -5.66
N GLN A 83 10.84 -11.50 -5.08
CA GLN A 83 9.97 -12.09 -4.05
C GLN A 83 9.87 -11.19 -2.79
N TYR A 84 11.00 -10.62 -2.36
CA TYR A 84 10.98 -9.69 -1.23
C TYR A 84 10.28 -8.38 -1.62
N SER A 85 10.47 -7.86 -2.83
CA SER A 85 9.80 -6.63 -3.28
C SER A 85 8.27 -6.74 -3.37
N GLN A 86 7.75 -7.97 -3.49
CA GLN A 86 6.32 -8.30 -3.48
C GLN A 86 5.78 -8.74 -2.11
N SER A 87 6.63 -8.81 -1.08
CA SER A 87 6.19 -9.09 0.28
C SER A 87 5.36 -7.94 0.85
N PHE A 88 4.53 -8.23 1.86
CA PHE A 88 3.56 -7.28 2.40
C PHE A 88 4.17 -5.91 2.73
N THR A 89 5.25 -5.88 3.53
CA THR A 89 5.87 -4.64 4.01
C THR A 89 6.37 -3.72 2.89
N PRO A 90 7.27 -4.15 1.97
CA PRO A 90 7.71 -3.27 0.89
C PRO A 90 6.62 -2.97 -0.15
N PHE A 91 5.63 -3.85 -0.31
CA PHE A 91 4.50 -3.61 -1.21
C PHE A 91 3.59 -2.49 -0.70
N SER A 92 3.25 -2.49 0.59
CA SER A 92 2.34 -1.51 1.22
C SER A 92 3.06 -0.20 1.64
N ALA A 93 4.36 -0.27 1.94
CA ALA A 93 5.17 0.91 2.25
C ALA A 93 5.39 1.84 1.04
N LYS A 94 5.34 1.32 -0.19
CA LYS A 94 5.41 2.14 -1.41
C LYS A 94 4.26 3.15 -1.49
N PRO A 95 2.97 2.72 -1.54
CA PRO A 95 1.86 3.66 -1.60
C PRO A 95 1.80 4.55 -0.36
N TRP A 96 2.19 4.06 0.82
CA TRP A 96 2.31 4.89 2.03
C TRP A 96 3.19 6.12 1.81
N ASN A 97 4.40 5.92 1.25
CA ASN A 97 5.35 7.02 0.98
C ASN A 97 4.86 8.01 -0.10
N PHE A 98 3.85 7.66 -0.88
CA PHE A 98 3.24 8.53 -1.90
C PHE A 98 1.97 9.25 -1.40
N LEU A 99 1.53 8.99 -0.16
CA LEU A 99 0.36 9.67 0.39
C LEU A 99 0.67 11.14 0.69
N PRO A 100 -0.28 12.06 0.44
CA PRO A 100 -0.13 13.44 0.84
C PRO A 100 -0.23 13.59 2.36
N VAL A 101 0.48 14.60 2.89
CA VAL A 101 0.52 14.90 4.34
C VAL A 101 -0.88 15.09 4.95
N SER A 102 -1.84 15.54 4.14
CA SER A 102 -3.22 15.81 4.59
C SER A 102 -4.02 14.57 5.02
N VAL A 103 -3.58 13.35 4.66
CA VAL A 103 -4.27 12.11 5.04
C VAL A 103 -3.90 11.67 6.46
N PHE A 104 -2.78 12.18 6.99
CA PHE A 104 -2.32 11.81 8.33
C PHE A 104 -3.03 12.67 9.39
N PRO A 105 -3.54 12.06 10.48
CA PRO A 105 -4.06 12.80 11.61
C PRO A 105 -3.03 13.76 12.20
N THR A 106 -3.48 14.88 12.76
CA THR A 106 -2.60 15.83 13.47
C THR A 106 -1.89 15.20 14.66
N SER A 107 -2.44 14.13 15.22
CA SER A 107 -1.87 13.34 16.32
C SER A 107 -0.91 12.23 15.88
N TYR A 108 -0.70 12.04 14.57
CA TYR A 108 0.15 10.96 14.06
C TYR A 108 1.62 11.23 14.41
N GLY A 109 2.26 10.32 15.17
CA GLY A 109 3.66 10.45 15.60
C GLY A 109 3.90 11.30 16.85
N LEU A 110 2.86 11.66 17.62
CA LEU A 110 2.97 12.38 18.90
C LEU A 110 3.14 11.46 20.14
N THR A 111 3.73 10.28 19.97
CA THR A 111 4.13 9.38 21.08
C THR A 111 5.57 9.60 21.49
#